data_AF-A0A4Y9TIM5-F1
#
_entry.id   AF-A0A4Y9TIM5-F1
#
_cell.length_a   1.000
_cell.length_b   1.000
_cell.length_c   1.000
_cell.angle_alpha   90.00
_cell.angle_beta   90.00
_cell.angle_gamma   90.00
#
_symmetry.space_group_name_H-M   'P 1'
#
loop_
_entity.id
_entity.type
_entity.pdbx_description
1 polymer ?
#
loop_
_entity_poly.entity_id
_entity_poly.type
_entity_poly.pdbx_seq_one_letter_code
_entity_poly.pdbx_strand_id
1 'polypeptide(L)'
;MNLVLENATDVELAPLEELEVLLKDIPAAKERTFFGNALVKAYEQVVQSESLVELLREVEVYFAMCTKYLDLPEEVRTELKCIQQLGSRLAGVDSREDYLDVRHHVSNLEREIGALQRAVNQAFERMIQREFASIGALGAVLSKVDETRELGKRMEMLGRQAKEVSKRSTTQVVVEVERLRSERQVMRDELDSFGADEAVLAFLQDISQGALPLSRINGSVLPWLEQHHAVGLLTISLSA
;
A
#
# COMPACT_ATOMS: atom_id res chain seq x y z
N MET A 1 -77.63 -31.11 -9.66
CA MET A 1 -78.62 -30.24 -10.31
C MET A 1 -78.83 -29.04 -9.40
N ASN A 2 -78.39 -27.86 -9.88
CA ASN A 2 -78.74 -26.46 -9.56
C ASN A 2 -79.17 -26.08 -8.12
N LEU A 3 -78.44 -25.22 -7.39
CA LEU A 3 -78.22 -23.75 -7.49
C LEU A 3 -79.37 -22.87 -6.98
N VAL A 4 -78.99 -21.89 -6.12
CA VAL A 4 -79.50 -20.52 -5.81
C VAL A 4 -79.49 -20.34 -4.27
N LEU A 5 -78.46 -19.70 -3.66
CA LEU A 5 -78.27 -18.24 -3.38
C LEU A 5 -79.38 -17.69 -2.45
N GLU A 6 -79.16 -17.15 -1.24
CA GLU A 6 -78.52 -15.88 -0.84
C GLU A 6 -78.77 -15.79 0.69
N ASN A 7 -77.89 -15.35 1.59
CA ASN A 7 -77.40 -13.98 1.73
C ASN A 7 -76.17 -13.96 2.65
N ALA A 8 -75.06 -13.47 2.12
CA ALA A 8 -73.98 -12.89 2.90
C ALA A 8 -74.50 -11.62 3.58
N THR A 9 -74.28 -11.48 4.88
CA THR A 9 -74.24 -10.15 5.50
C THR A 9 -72.76 -9.77 5.55
N ASP A 10 -72.25 -9.39 4.38
CA ASP A 10 -71.14 -8.43 4.30
C ASP A 10 -71.66 -7.16 4.97
N VAL A 11 -71.17 -6.89 6.18
CA VAL A 11 -71.17 -5.52 6.68
C VAL A 11 -70.01 -4.85 5.96
N GLU A 12 -70.26 -4.38 4.74
CA GLU A 12 -69.42 -3.37 4.10
C GLU A 12 -69.41 -2.17 5.04
N LEU A 13 -68.40 -2.09 5.90
CA LEU A 13 -68.04 -0.84 6.56
C LEU A 13 -67.81 0.17 5.44
N ALA A 14 -68.40 1.36 5.57
CA ALA A 14 -68.23 2.38 4.55
C ALA A 14 -66.73 2.61 4.33
N PRO A 15 -66.25 2.91 3.11
CA PRO A 15 -64.83 3.14 2.82
C PRO A 15 -64.15 4.18 3.73
N LEU A 16 -64.94 5.01 4.42
CA LEU A 16 -64.52 5.95 5.45
C LEU A 16 -64.25 5.30 6.82
N GLU A 17 -65.05 4.31 7.22
CA GLU A 17 -64.95 3.60 8.51
C GLU A 17 -63.76 2.63 8.53
N GLU A 18 -63.47 1.95 7.41
CA GLU A 18 -62.22 1.19 7.24
C GLU A 18 -60.99 2.10 7.29
N LEU A 19 -61.07 3.31 6.71
CA LEU A 19 -60.00 4.30 6.77
C LEU A 19 -59.79 4.82 8.20
N GLU A 20 -60.87 5.03 8.97
CA GLU A 20 -60.84 5.47 10.37
C GLU A 20 -60.24 4.41 11.31
N VAL A 21 -60.46 3.13 11.02
CA VAL A 21 -59.84 2.01 11.74
C VAL A 21 -58.35 1.91 11.38
N LEU A 22 -58.00 1.93 10.09
CA LEU A 22 -56.61 1.91 9.63
C LEU A 22 -55.81 3.13 10.12
N LEU A 23 -56.44 4.30 10.22
CA LEU A 23 -55.84 5.53 10.77
C LEU A 23 -55.35 5.37 12.21
N LYS A 24 -55.97 4.50 13.01
CA LYS A 24 -55.55 4.20 14.40
C LYS A 24 -54.30 3.32 14.45
N ASP A 25 -54.07 2.52 13.40
CA ASP A 25 -52.94 1.61 13.28
C ASP A 25 -51.75 2.20 12.52
N ILE A 26 -51.95 3.28 11.75
CA ILE A 26 -50.88 4.02 11.05
C ILE A 26 -49.74 4.45 12.00
N PRO A 27 -49.98 4.97 13.22
CA PRO A 27 -48.91 5.30 14.15
C PRO A 27 -48.08 4.08 14.55
N ALA A 28 -48.72 2.95 14.87
CA ALA A 28 -48.04 1.71 15.25
C ALA A 28 -47.29 1.07 14.07
N ALA A 29 -47.85 1.12 12.86
CA ALA A 29 -47.18 0.68 11.64
C ALA A 29 -45.98 1.57 11.30
N LYS A 30 -46.12 2.90 11.44
CA LYS A 30 -45.04 3.86 11.24
C LYS A 30 -43.93 3.70 12.28
N GLU A 31 -44.27 3.42 13.53
CA GLU A 31 -43.31 3.06 14.57
C GLU A 31 -42.60 1.74 14.25
N ARG A 32 -43.32 0.70 13.85
CA ARG A 32 -42.71 -0.59 13.44
C ARG A 32 -41.77 -0.44 12.24
N THR A 33 -42.14 0.32 11.23
CA THR A 33 -41.27 0.64 10.09
C THR A 33 -40.09 1.50 10.51
N PHE A 34 -40.28 2.46 11.43
CA PHE A 34 -39.21 3.27 11.99
C PHE A 34 -38.19 2.41 12.76
N PHE A 35 -38.65 1.54 13.66
CA PHE A 35 -37.80 0.60 14.40
C PHE A 35 -37.13 -0.41 13.47
N GLY A 36 -37.83 -0.92 12.45
CA GLY A 36 -37.25 -1.79 11.42
C GLY A 36 -36.11 -1.11 10.65
N ASN A 37 -36.33 0.12 10.19
CA ASN A 37 -35.30 0.91 9.51
C ASN A 37 -34.14 1.28 10.45
N ALA A 38 -34.42 1.55 11.72
CA ALA A 38 -33.38 1.81 12.72
C ALA A 38 -32.54 0.56 13.01
N LEU A 39 -33.17 -0.62 13.07
CA LEU A 39 -32.50 -1.91 13.26
C LEU A 39 -31.62 -2.28 12.07
N VAL A 40 -32.11 -2.09 10.83
CA VAL A 40 -31.30 -2.29 9.61
C VAL A 40 -30.08 -1.38 9.63
N LYS A 41 -30.26 -0.09 9.95
CA LYS A 41 -29.15 0.86 10.06
C LYS A 41 -28.17 0.49 11.18
N ALA A 42 -28.66 0.02 12.33
CA ALA A 42 -27.81 -0.43 13.42
C ALA A 42 -27.03 -1.69 13.03
N TYR A 43 -27.65 -2.63 12.31
CA TYR A 43 -26.97 -3.81 11.78
C TYR A 43 -25.88 -3.45 10.78
N GLU A 44 -26.17 -2.57 9.81
CA GLU A 44 -25.15 -2.05 8.87
C GLU A 44 -23.98 -1.38 9.59
N GLN A 45 -24.26 -0.62 10.66
CA GLN A 45 -23.23 0.01 11.49
C GLN A 45 -22.37 -1.01 12.25
N VAL A 46 -22.98 -2.08 12.78
CA VAL A 46 -22.23 -3.15 13.45
C VAL A 46 -21.32 -3.87 12.47
N VAL A 47 -21.80 -4.20 11.26
CA VAL A 47 -20.98 -4.82 10.21
C VAL A 47 -19.84 -3.90 9.77
N GLN A 48 -20.11 -2.60 9.57
CA GLN A 48 -19.07 -1.61 9.27
C GLN A 48 -18.04 -1.50 10.41
N SER A 49 -18.49 -1.48 11.67
CA SER A 49 -17.59 -1.48 12.82
C SER A 49 -16.68 -2.70 12.86
N GLU A 50 -17.16 -3.88 12.47
CA GLU A 50 -16.36 -5.10 12.40
C GLU A 50 -15.23 -4.96 11.35
N SER A 51 -15.55 -4.46 10.16
CA SER A 51 -14.53 -4.19 9.11
C SER A 51 -13.51 -3.12 9.53
N LEU A 52 -13.91 -2.12 10.30
CA LEU A 52 -13.00 -1.10 10.84
C LEU A 52 -12.02 -1.67 11.86
N VAL A 53 -12.47 -2.60 12.71
CA VAL A 53 -11.61 -3.30 13.65
C VAL A 53 -10.58 -4.14 12.90
N GLU A 54 -10.97 -4.81 11.81
CA GLU A 54 -10.03 -5.54 10.95
C GLU A 54 -9.01 -4.60 10.30
N LEU A 55 -9.46 -3.48 9.73
CA LEU A 55 -8.59 -2.46 9.16
C LEU A 55 -7.60 -1.89 10.18
N LEU A 56 -8.04 -1.62 11.42
CA LEU A 56 -7.16 -1.16 12.50
C LEU A 56 -6.13 -2.23 12.91
N ARG A 57 -6.47 -3.51 12.86
CA ARG A 57 -5.49 -4.60 13.05
C ARG A 57 -4.45 -4.61 11.94
N GLU A 58 -4.84 -4.32 10.69
CA GLU A 58 -3.86 -4.17 9.62
C GLU A 58 -2.92 -2.99 9.87
N VAL A 59 -3.43 -1.87 10.40
CA VAL A 59 -2.62 -0.69 10.78
C VAL A 59 -1.52 -1.06 11.79
N GLU A 60 -1.82 -1.90 12.78
CA GLU A 60 -0.84 -2.38 13.75
C GLU A 60 0.31 -3.15 13.06
N VAL A 61 -0.04 -4.01 12.10
CA VAL A 61 0.93 -4.75 11.29
C VAL A 61 1.80 -3.79 10.46
N TYR A 62 1.19 -2.80 9.79
CA TYR A 62 1.94 -1.78 9.05
C TYR A 62 2.87 -0.98 9.96
N PHE A 63 2.42 -0.61 11.17
CA PHE A 63 3.23 0.13 12.14
C PHE A 63 4.45 -0.67 12.62
N ALA A 64 4.27 -1.94 12.97
CA ALA A 64 5.36 -2.84 13.34
C ALA A 64 6.37 -3.03 12.20
N MET A 65 5.90 -3.06 10.94
CA MET A 65 6.77 -3.11 9.77
C MET A 65 7.52 -1.79 9.55
N CYS A 66 6.83 -0.65 9.64
CA CYS A 66 7.47 0.65 9.48
C CYS A 66 8.57 0.84 10.53
N THR A 67 8.29 0.60 11.81
CA THR A 67 9.31 0.75 12.88
C THR A 67 10.55 -0.13 12.68
N LYS A 68 10.40 -1.30 12.06
CA LYS A 68 11.51 -2.23 11.80
C LYS A 68 12.32 -1.88 10.55
N TYR A 69 11.65 -1.46 9.48
CA TYR A 69 12.26 -1.36 8.14
C TYR A 69 12.42 0.07 7.63
N LEU A 70 11.70 1.03 8.21
CA LEU A 70 11.67 2.42 7.80
C LEU A 70 12.02 3.33 8.99
N ASP A 71 12.83 4.35 8.75
CA ASP A 71 12.77 5.53 9.62
C ASP A 71 11.42 6.19 9.37
N LEU A 72 10.47 6.08 10.32
CA LEU A 72 9.07 6.49 10.14
C LEU A 72 8.98 7.86 9.43
N PRO A 73 8.57 7.87 8.14
CA PRO A 73 8.46 9.11 7.38
C PRO A 73 7.43 10.03 8.00
N GLU A 74 7.61 11.34 7.84
CA GLU A 74 6.72 12.32 8.47
C GLU A 74 5.28 12.20 7.95
N GLU A 75 5.10 11.78 6.71
CA GLU A 75 3.79 11.50 6.13
C GLU A 75 3.09 10.36 6.88
N VAL A 76 3.79 9.25 7.14
CA VAL A 76 3.26 8.11 7.92
C VAL A 76 2.97 8.54 9.36
N ARG A 77 3.86 9.32 9.98
CA ARG A 77 3.68 9.85 11.34
C ARG A 77 2.44 10.74 11.44
N THR A 78 2.19 11.56 10.43
CA THR A 78 1.05 12.49 10.37
C THR A 78 -0.26 11.71 10.33
N GLU A 79 -0.37 10.73 9.44
CA GLU A 79 -1.57 9.89 9.31
C GLU A 79 -1.83 9.07 10.59
N LEU A 80 -0.79 8.53 11.23
CA LEU A 80 -0.93 7.83 12.52
C LEU A 80 -1.45 8.74 13.64
N LYS A 81 -0.99 10.00 13.70
CA LYS A 81 -1.51 10.99 14.66
C LYS A 81 -3.00 11.28 14.41
N CYS A 82 -3.40 11.41 13.15
CA CYS A 82 -4.81 11.60 12.78
C CYS A 82 -5.68 10.43 13.24
N ILE A 83 -5.24 9.20 12.97
CA ILE A 83 -5.93 7.97 13.41
C ILE A 83 -6.00 7.90 14.94
N GLN A 84 -4.91 8.22 15.65
CA GLN A 84 -4.88 8.24 17.11
C GLN A 84 -5.87 9.27 17.71
N GLN A 85 -5.93 10.46 17.12
CA GLN A 85 -6.87 11.50 17.55
C GLN A 85 -8.32 11.08 17.32
N LEU A 86 -8.63 10.47 16.18
CA LEU A 86 -9.95 9.93 15.90
C LEU A 86 -10.31 8.78 16.85
N GLY A 87 -9.39 7.85 17.08
CA GLY A 87 -9.60 6.74 18.03
C GLY A 87 -9.85 7.24 19.46
N SER A 88 -9.15 8.28 19.90
CA SER A 88 -9.37 8.89 21.22
C SER A 88 -10.75 9.54 21.35
N ARG A 89 -11.25 10.17 20.27
CA ARG A 89 -12.60 10.74 20.23
C ARG A 89 -13.67 9.64 20.25
N LEU A 90 -13.45 8.55 19.52
CA LEU A 90 -14.36 7.40 19.48
C LEU A 90 -14.43 6.65 20.83
N ALA A 91 -13.35 6.69 21.62
CA ALA A 91 -13.31 6.05 22.94
C ALA A 91 -14.05 6.84 24.04
N GLY A 92 -14.31 8.15 23.84
CA GLY A 92 -14.93 9.04 24.82
C GLY A 92 -16.43 9.25 24.63
N VAL A 93 -17.13 8.28 24.02
CA VAL A 93 -18.53 8.40 23.60
C VAL A 93 -19.44 7.92 24.71
N ASP A 94 -19.96 8.86 25.51
CA ASP A 94 -20.76 8.55 26.69
C ASP A 94 -22.22 9.04 26.57
N SER A 95 -22.56 9.80 25.52
CA SER A 95 -23.91 10.34 25.30
C SER A 95 -24.48 10.04 23.91
N ARG A 96 -25.81 10.19 23.79
CA ARG A 96 -26.53 10.05 22.51
C ARG A 96 -26.13 11.11 21.48
N GLU A 97 -25.73 12.30 21.96
CA GLU A 97 -25.28 13.41 21.12
C GLU A 97 -23.87 13.10 20.56
N ASP A 98 -22.99 12.54 21.40
CA ASP A 98 -21.68 12.04 20.99
C ASP A 98 -21.80 10.92 19.94
N TYR A 99 -22.80 10.04 20.08
CA TYR A 99 -23.03 8.96 19.10
C TYR A 99 -23.38 9.48 17.68
N LEU A 100 -24.08 10.63 17.59
CA LEU A 100 -24.39 11.24 16.29
C LEU A 100 -23.14 11.90 15.67
N ASP A 101 -22.26 12.47 16.49
CA ASP A 101 -20.99 13.07 16.06
C ASP A 101 -19.97 11.99 15.62
N VAL A 102 -19.92 10.88 16.36
CA VAL A 102 -19.12 9.67 16.04
C VAL A 102 -19.36 9.15 14.64
N ARG A 103 -20.60 9.22 14.15
CA ARG A 103 -20.94 8.75 12.81
C ARG A 103 -20.16 9.48 11.72
N HIS A 104 -19.95 10.79 11.86
CA HIS A 104 -19.13 11.56 10.93
C HIS A 104 -17.64 11.23 11.07
N HIS A 105 -17.20 10.88 12.28
CA HIS A 105 -15.82 10.49 12.55
C HIS A 105 -15.47 9.08 12.04
N VAL A 106 -16.42 8.16 12.02
CA VAL A 106 -16.24 6.79 11.48
C VAL A 106 -15.93 6.83 9.98
N SER A 107 -16.65 7.61 9.18
CA SER A 107 -16.34 7.76 7.75
C SER A 107 -14.98 8.43 7.49
N ASN A 108 -14.55 9.29 8.41
CA ASN A 108 -13.22 9.89 8.32
C ASN A 108 -12.13 8.85 8.63
N LEU A 109 -12.37 7.94 9.57
CA LEU A 109 -11.41 6.90 9.95
C LEU A 109 -11.03 5.99 8.78
N GLU A 110 -11.99 5.53 7.96
CA GLU A 110 -11.70 4.74 6.75
C GLU A 110 -10.79 5.48 5.79
N ARG A 111 -11.06 6.77 5.58
CA ARG A 111 -10.27 7.63 4.70
C ARG A 111 -8.84 7.80 5.21
N GLU A 112 -8.67 8.07 6.51
CA GLU A 112 -7.35 8.22 7.13
C GLU A 112 -6.57 6.89 7.13
N ILE A 113 -7.21 5.75 7.37
CA ILE A 113 -6.57 4.43 7.26
C ILE A 113 -6.11 4.17 5.82
N GLY A 114 -6.96 4.47 4.83
CA GLY A 114 -6.56 4.36 3.42
C GLY A 114 -5.42 5.31 3.04
N ALA A 115 -5.37 6.51 3.65
CA ALA A 115 -4.27 7.45 3.47
C ALA A 115 -2.96 6.91 4.08
N LEU A 116 -3.01 6.35 5.28
CA LEU A 116 -1.89 5.67 5.92
C LEU A 116 -1.35 4.52 5.05
N GLN A 117 -2.23 3.64 4.56
CA GLN A 117 -1.82 2.52 3.70
C GLN A 117 -1.08 3.00 2.45
N ARG A 118 -1.57 4.06 1.80
CA ARG A 118 -0.89 4.67 0.65
C ARG A 118 0.47 5.26 1.04
N ALA A 119 0.55 5.99 2.14
CA ALA A 119 1.79 6.58 2.63
C ALA A 119 2.85 5.50 2.96
N VAL A 120 2.44 4.40 3.59
CA VAL A 120 3.30 3.26 3.89
C VAL A 120 3.81 2.59 2.61
N ASN A 121 2.91 2.28 1.66
CA ASN A 121 3.32 1.69 0.38
C ASN A 121 4.32 2.56 -0.37
N GLN A 122 4.07 3.88 -0.45
CA GLN A 122 5.00 4.83 -1.09
C GLN A 122 6.35 4.92 -0.35
N ALA A 123 6.34 4.83 0.98
CA ALA A 123 7.58 4.80 1.76
C ALA A 123 8.42 3.56 1.46
N PHE A 124 7.80 2.38 1.40
CA PHE A 124 8.46 1.14 1.02
C PHE A 124 8.97 1.18 -0.43
N GLU A 125 8.19 1.72 -1.36
CA GLU A 125 8.62 1.89 -2.75
C GLU A 125 9.87 2.79 -2.85
N ARG A 126 9.86 3.94 -2.17
CA ARG A 126 11.02 4.85 -2.11
C ARG A 126 12.24 4.18 -1.49
N MET A 127 12.06 3.41 -0.41
CA MET A 127 13.14 2.66 0.24
C MET A 127 13.77 1.64 -0.70
N ILE A 128 12.96 0.82 -1.38
CA ILE A 128 13.42 -0.19 -2.33
C ILE A 128 14.12 0.48 -3.52
N GLN A 129 13.55 1.55 -4.07
CA GLN A 129 14.17 2.28 -5.17
C GLN A 129 15.55 2.83 -4.76
N ARG A 130 15.66 3.46 -3.59
CA ARG A 130 16.94 3.96 -3.06
C ARG A 130 17.95 2.83 -2.87
N GLU A 131 17.49 1.67 -2.43
CA GLU A 131 18.33 0.54 -2.06
C GLU A 131 18.84 -0.29 -3.26
N PHE A 132 18.03 -0.40 -4.32
CA PHE A 132 18.28 -1.32 -5.44
C PHE A 132 18.44 -0.64 -6.82
N ALA A 133 18.15 0.65 -6.97
CA ALA A 133 18.32 1.33 -8.26
C ALA A 133 19.79 1.34 -8.71
N SER A 134 20.72 1.58 -7.78
CA SER A 134 22.15 1.62 -8.09
C SER A 134 22.68 0.26 -8.57
N ILE A 135 22.29 -0.84 -7.92
CA ILE A 135 22.79 -2.17 -8.32
C ILE A 135 22.25 -2.59 -9.69
N GLY A 136 20.99 -2.27 -10.01
CA GLY A 136 20.43 -2.54 -11.33
C GLY A 136 21.14 -1.75 -12.44
N ALA A 137 21.42 -0.46 -12.18
CA ALA A 137 22.12 0.41 -13.13
C ALA A 137 23.58 -0.02 -13.34
N LEU A 138 24.29 -0.38 -12.27
CA LEU A 138 25.64 -0.97 -12.35
C LEU A 138 25.62 -2.27 -13.15
N GLY A 139 24.63 -3.14 -12.92
CA GLY A 139 24.46 -4.37 -13.67
C GLY A 139 24.32 -4.17 -15.17
N ALA A 140 23.59 -3.14 -15.59
CA ALA A 140 23.42 -2.78 -17.01
C ALA A 140 24.73 -2.26 -17.68
N VAL A 141 25.68 -1.74 -16.90
CA VAL A 141 27.01 -1.37 -17.39
C VAL A 141 27.90 -2.61 -17.47
N LEU A 142 27.96 -3.38 -16.39
CA LEU A 142 28.79 -4.58 -16.28
C LEU A 142 28.37 -5.69 -17.26
N SER A 143 27.10 -5.73 -17.66
CA SER A 143 26.61 -6.69 -18.66
C SER A 143 27.20 -6.47 -20.06
N LYS A 144 27.79 -5.29 -20.31
CA LYS A 144 28.46 -4.94 -21.58
C LYS A 144 29.94 -5.33 -21.61
N VAL A 145 30.50 -5.76 -20.49
CA VAL A 145 31.88 -6.23 -20.36
C VAL A 145 31.86 -7.75 -20.31
N ASP A 146 32.65 -8.41 -21.15
CA ASP A 146 32.56 -9.87 -21.36
C ASP A 146 32.82 -10.67 -20.08
N GLU A 147 33.82 -10.27 -19.29
CA GLU A 147 34.21 -10.96 -18.05
C GLU A 147 33.20 -10.79 -16.92
N THR A 148 32.54 -9.63 -16.82
CA THR A 148 31.53 -9.35 -15.81
C THR A 148 30.10 -9.55 -16.32
N ARG A 149 29.91 -10.08 -17.53
CA ARG A 149 28.64 -10.11 -18.24
C ARG A 149 27.52 -10.79 -17.44
N GLU A 150 27.82 -11.98 -16.91
CA GLU A 150 26.84 -12.79 -16.18
C GLU A 150 26.51 -12.21 -14.79
N LEU A 151 27.50 -11.62 -14.11
CA LEU A 151 27.26 -10.84 -12.89
C LEU A 151 26.39 -9.61 -13.20
N GLY A 152 26.72 -8.87 -14.24
CA GLY A 152 25.96 -7.70 -14.68
C GLY A 152 24.50 -8.01 -14.99
N LYS A 153 24.23 -9.09 -15.73
CA LYS A 153 22.85 -9.56 -16.00
C LYS A 153 22.08 -9.89 -14.72
N ARG A 154 22.72 -10.56 -13.76
CA ARG A 154 22.09 -10.89 -12.46
C ARG A 154 21.79 -9.64 -11.64
N MET A 155 22.71 -8.68 -11.60
CA MET A 155 22.51 -7.39 -10.92
C MET A 155 21.38 -6.58 -11.57
N GLU A 156 21.33 -6.53 -12.90
CA GLU A 156 20.24 -5.88 -13.66
C GLU A 156 18.89 -6.57 -13.39
N MET A 157 18.88 -7.91 -13.33
CA MET A 157 17.69 -8.67 -12.98
C MET A 157 17.23 -8.40 -11.55
N LEU A 158 18.15 -8.32 -10.58
CA LEU A 158 17.84 -8.00 -9.19
C LEU A 158 17.16 -6.62 -9.08
N GLY A 159 17.68 -5.61 -9.78
CA GLY A 159 17.07 -4.28 -9.84
C GLY A 159 15.64 -4.30 -10.41
N ARG A 160 15.40 -5.11 -11.46
CA ARG A 160 14.05 -5.32 -12.02
C ARG A 160 13.12 -6.04 -11.05
N GLN A 161 13.59 -7.09 -10.39
CA GLN A 161 12.82 -7.83 -9.39
C GLN A 161 12.44 -6.93 -8.21
N ALA A 162 13.37 -6.11 -7.72
CA ALA A 162 13.08 -5.14 -6.67
C ALA A 162 11.97 -4.15 -7.07
N LYS A 163 11.98 -3.66 -8.32
CA LYS A 163 10.93 -2.79 -8.85
C LYS A 163 9.57 -3.48 -8.99
N GLU A 164 9.53 -4.78 -9.25
CA GLU A 164 8.26 -5.51 -9.26
C GLU A 164 7.76 -5.84 -7.85
N VAL A 165 8.68 -6.13 -6.91
CA VAL A 165 8.35 -6.31 -5.50
C VAL A 165 7.76 -5.02 -4.91
N SER A 166 8.29 -3.84 -5.26
CA SER A 166 7.80 -2.56 -4.72
C SER A 166 6.35 -2.22 -5.08
N LYS A 167 5.75 -2.91 -6.07
CA LYS A 167 4.34 -2.75 -6.47
C LYS A 167 3.38 -3.65 -5.71
N ARG A 168 3.89 -4.59 -4.91
CA ARG A 168 3.08 -5.56 -4.14
C ARG A 168 2.57 -4.95 -2.83
N SER A 169 1.70 -5.67 -2.12
CA SER A 169 1.26 -5.26 -0.78
C SER A 169 2.44 -5.22 0.19
N THR A 170 2.41 -4.31 1.19
CA THR A 170 3.52 -4.16 2.14
C THR A 170 3.88 -5.47 2.86
N THR A 171 2.87 -6.28 3.19
CA THR A 171 3.05 -7.61 3.81
C THR A 171 3.92 -8.54 2.97
N GLN A 172 3.75 -8.53 1.64
CA GLN A 172 4.56 -9.32 0.71
C GLN A 172 5.93 -8.68 0.46
N VAL A 173 5.98 -7.35 0.41
CA VAL A 173 7.22 -6.59 0.22
C VAL A 173 8.24 -6.93 1.29
N VAL A 174 7.84 -6.94 2.57
CA VAL A 174 8.77 -7.14 3.70
C VAL A 174 9.49 -8.50 3.64
N VAL A 175 8.78 -9.57 3.27
CA VAL A 175 9.37 -10.92 3.16
C VAL A 175 10.37 -10.98 2.02
N GLU A 176 10.05 -10.38 0.88
CA GLU A 176 10.89 -10.40 -0.31
C GLU A 176 12.11 -9.48 -0.21
N VAL A 177 12.00 -8.34 0.50
CA VAL A 177 13.10 -7.37 0.63
C VAL A 177 14.33 -7.97 1.32
N GLU A 178 14.16 -8.81 2.34
CA GLU A 178 15.28 -9.47 3.02
C GLU A 178 16.00 -10.48 2.11
N ARG A 179 15.24 -11.22 1.29
CA ARG A 179 15.81 -12.08 0.25
C ARG A 179 16.62 -11.25 -0.76
N LEU A 180 16.04 -10.16 -1.27
CA LEU A 180 16.71 -9.27 -2.22
C LEU A 180 17.98 -8.63 -1.62
N ARG A 181 17.97 -8.26 -0.33
CA ARG A 181 19.15 -7.73 0.38
C ARG A 181 20.27 -8.74 0.45
N SER A 182 19.94 -10.00 0.74
CA SER A 182 20.91 -11.09 0.80
C SER A 182 21.54 -11.32 -0.57
N GLU A 183 20.72 -11.37 -1.63
CA GLU A 183 21.21 -11.51 -3.02
C GLU A 183 22.07 -10.32 -3.45
N ARG A 184 21.67 -9.09 -3.06
CA ARG A 184 22.45 -7.88 -3.31
C ARG A 184 23.84 -7.98 -2.69
N GLN A 185 23.93 -8.46 -1.45
CA GLN A 185 25.21 -8.58 -0.77
C GLN A 185 26.12 -9.60 -1.46
N VAL A 186 25.58 -10.77 -1.83
CA VAL A 186 26.33 -11.78 -2.60
C VAL A 186 26.88 -11.20 -3.90
N MET A 187 26.07 -10.43 -4.65
CA MET A 187 26.53 -9.80 -5.89
C MET A 187 27.58 -8.70 -5.66
N ARG A 188 27.52 -7.99 -4.52
CA ARG A 188 28.57 -7.01 -4.14
C ARG A 188 29.87 -7.71 -3.79
N ASP A 189 29.82 -8.78 -3.00
CA ASP A 189 31.01 -9.55 -2.62
C ASP A 189 31.67 -10.17 -3.87
N GLU A 190 30.86 -10.63 -4.83
CA GLU A 190 31.36 -11.11 -6.11
C GLU A 190 31.98 -9.98 -6.94
N LEU A 191 31.37 -8.79 -6.99
CA LEU A 191 31.95 -7.62 -7.66
C LEU A 191 33.28 -7.18 -7.04
N ASP A 192 33.38 -7.22 -5.71
CA ASP A 192 34.62 -6.91 -4.98
C ASP A 192 35.73 -7.93 -5.35
N SER A 193 35.37 -9.20 -5.62
CA SER A 193 36.33 -10.22 -6.09
C SER A 193 36.89 -9.95 -7.49
N PHE A 194 36.22 -9.14 -8.30
CA PHE A 194 36.75 -8.59 -9.57
C PHE A 194 37.67 -7.38 -9.35
N GLY A 195 38.06 -7.07 -8.11
CA GLY A 195 38.98 -5.96 -7.82
C GLY A 195 38.36 -4.58 -8.03
N ALA A 196 37.02 -4.47 -8.02
CA ALA A 196 36.32 -3.20 -8.12
C ALA A 196 36.42 -2.44 -6.78
N ASP A 197 37.48 -1.66 -6.60
CA ASP A 197 37.65 -0.78 -5.45
C ASP A 197 36.65 0.40 -5.48
N GLU A 198 36.66 1.24 -4.44
CA GLU A 198 35.74 2.37 -4.33
C GLU A 198 35.84 3.35 -5.52
N ALA A 199 37.02 3.51 -6.11
CA ALA A 199 37.22 4.37 -7.27
C ALA A 199 36.60 3.77 -8.54
N VAL A 200 36.78 2.47 -8.76
CA VAL A 200 36.16 1.72 -9.86
C VAL A 200 34.63 1.75 -9.72
N LEU A 201 34.11 1.50 -8.53
CA LEU A 201 32.66 1.54 -8.26
C LEU A 201 32.07 2.93 -8.53
N ALA A 202 32.73 3.99 -8.06
CA ALA A 202 32.27 5.36 -8.31
C ALA A 202 32.29 5.70 -9.82
N PHE A 203 33.31 5.24 -10.55
CA PHE A 203 33.39 5.40 -11.99
C PHE A 203 32.28 4.65 -12.73
N LEU A 204 32.05 3.37 -12.40
CA LEU A 204 30.97 2.57 -12.98
C LEU A 204 29.59 3.16 -12.66
N GLN A 205 29.43 3.73 -11.47
CA GLN A 205 28.20 4.39 -11.06
C GLN A 205 27.95 5.67 -11.86
N ASP A 206 28.98 6.48 -12.12
CA ASP A 206 28.87 7.66 -12.99
C ASP A 206 28.49 7.25 -14.44
N ILE A 207 29.10 6.19 -14.99
CA ILE A 207 28.72 5.65 -16.31
C ILE A 207 27.27 5.19 -16.32
N SER A 208 26.82 4.52 -15.26
CA SER A 208 25.44 4.04 -15.16
C SER A 208 24.40 5.18 -15.15
N GLN A 209 24.83 6.39 -14.78
CA GLN A 209 24.04 7.62 -14.80
C GLN A 209 24.18 8.41 -16.12
N GLY A 210 24.92 7.89 -17.10
CA GLY A 210 25.15 8.54 -18.39
C GLY A 210 26.22 9.63 -18.36
N ALA A 211 27.01 9.73 -17.29
CA ALA A 211 28.13 10.66 -17.23
C ALA A 211 29.36 10.09 -17.95
N LEU A 212 30.21 11.00 -18.46
CA LEU A 212 31.53 10.72 -19.00
C LEU A 212 32.60 11.15 -18.00
N PRO A 213 32.94 10.32 -17.00
CA PRO A 213 33.84 10.72 -15.94
C PRO A 213 35.30 10.53 -16.38
N LEU A 214 35.70 11.09 -17.54
CA LEU A 214 37.11 11.05 -17.98
C LEU A 214 38.05 11.63 -16.93
N SER A 215 37.58 12.59 -16.12
CA SER A 215 38.27 13.16 -14.97
C SER A 215 38.45 12.21 -13.78
N ARG A 216 37.70 11.09 -13.72
CA ARG A 216 37.84 10.05 -12.68
C ARG A 216 38.72 8.88 -13.10
N ILE A 217 39.22 8.87 -14.33
CA ILE A 217 40.22 7.89 -14.76
C ILE A 217 41.49 8.17 -13.96
N ASN A 218 41.74 7.33 -12.96
CA ASN A 218 42.87 7.44 -12.05
C ASN A 218 43.69 6.14 -12.06
N GLY A 219 44.67 6.05 -11.15
CA GLY A 219 45.58 4.91 -11.05
C GLY A 219 44.91 3.57 -10.72
N SER A 220 43.65 3.55 -10.27
CA SER A 220 42.86 2.32 -10.06
C SER A 220 41.97 1.99 -11.25
N VAL A 221 41.29 3.00 -11.81
CA VAL A 221 40.27 2.82 -12.85
C VAL A 221 40.86 2.35 -14.17
N LEU A 222 41.95 2.97 -14.65
CA LEU A 222 42.52 2.60 -15.94
C LEU A 222 43.07 1.16 -15.97
N PRO A 223 43.87 0.72 -14.97
CA PRO A 223 44.33 -0.67 -14.92
C PRO A 223 43.18 -1.67 -14.83
N TRP A 224 42.12 -1.37 -14.07
CA TRP A 224 40.94 -2.23 -14.01
C TRP A 224 40.26 -2.36 -15.38
N LEU A 225 40.08 -1.25 -16.10
CA LEU A 225 39.50 -1.26 -17.44
C LEU A 225 40.34 -2.05 -18.44
N GLU A 226 41.66 -1.95 -18.36
CA GLU A 226 42.58 -2.71 -19.21
C GLU A 226 42.56 -4.19 -18.88
N GLN A 227 42.63 -4.53 -17.58
CA GLN A 227 42.63 -5.90 -17.07
C GLN A 227 41.37 -6.66 -17.47
N HIS A 228 40.20 -6.01 -17.40
CA HIS A 228 38.91 -6.62 -17.68
C HIS A 228 38.40 -6.38 -19.12
N HIS A 229 39.28 -5.93 -20.02
CA HIS A 229 38.95 -5.59 -21.40
C HIS A 229 37.73 -4.64 -21.53
N ALA A 230 37.53 -3.78 -20.54
CA ALA A 230 36.39 -2.89 -20.38
C ALA A 230 36.64 -1.47 -20.91
N VAL A 231 37.78 -1.22 -21.56
CA VAL A 231 38.11 0.08 -22.19
C VAL A 231 37.00 0.58 -23.13
N GLY A 232 36.26 -0.34 -23.76
CA GLY A 232 35.09 -0.03 -24.58
C GLY A 232 33.97 0.74 -23.86
N LEU A 233 33.92 0.70 -22.52
CA LEU A 233 32.98 1.50 -21.72
C LEU A 233 33.21 3.01 -21.88
N LEU A 234 34.43 3.44 -22.20
CA LEU A 234 34.77 4.85 -22.48
C LEU A 234 34.16 5.34 -23.79
N THR A 235 33.90 4.44 -24.72
CA THR A 235 33.39 4.75 -26.06
C THR A 235 31.86 4.83 -26.10
N ILE A 236 31.16 4.23 -25.13
CA ILE A 236 29.69 4.05 -25.14
C ILE A 236 28.92 5.34 -24.83
N SER A 237 29.60 6.45 -24.54
CA SER A 237 28.94 7.73 -24.26
C SER A 237 28.77 8.65 -25.49
N LEU A 238 29.15 8.19 -26.69
CA LEU A 238 28.87 8.88 -27.95
C LEU A 238 27.63 8.27 -28.63
N SER A 239 26.47 8.40 -27.99
CA SER A 239 25.20 8.12 -28.66
C SER A 239 24.10 9.06 -28.16
N ALA A 240 23.77 10.03 -29.02
CA ALA A 240 22.56 10.85 -29.17
C ALA A 240 22.06 11.66 -27.97
#